data_AF-A0A2G7GDE5-F1
#
_entry.id   AF-A0A2G7GDE5-F1
#
_cell.length_a   1.000
_cell.length_b   1.000
_cell.length_c   1.000
_cell.angle_alpha   90.00
_cell.angle_beta   90.00
_cell.angle_gamma   90.00
#
_symmetry.space_group_name_H-M   'P 1'
#
loop_
_entity.id
_entity.type
_entity.pdbx_description
1 polymer ?
#
loop_
_entity_poly.entity_id
_entity_poly.type
_entity_poly.pdbx_seq_one_letter_code
_entity_poly.pdbx_strand_id
1 'polypeptide(L)' 'MRTSVLGLPLPALKDLSEALLDFMSMADLQAWLVQQVG' A
#
# COMPACT_ATOMS: atom_id res chain seq x y z
N MET A 1 4.26 -1.27 -14.47
CA MET A 1 3.64 -1.76 -13.22
C MET A 1 3.21 -0.57 -12.35
N ARG A 2 2.25 0.24 -12.80
CA ARG A 2 1.64 1.36 -12.03
C ARG A 2 0.19 1.07 -11.65
N THR A 3 -0.29 -0.13 -11.98
CA THR A 3 -1.70 -0.53 -11.91
C THR A 3 -2.13 -0.99 -10.52
N SER A 4 -1.20 -1.32 -9.62
CA SER A 4 -1.54 -1.95 -8.32
C SER A 4 -2.08 -0.97 -7.28
N VAL A 5 -1.73 0.32 -7.35
CA VAL A 5 -2.21 1.33 -6.38
C VAL A 5 -3.57 1.89 -6.80
N LEU A 6 -3.85 1.96 -8.10
CA LEU A 6 -5.11 2.50 -8.65
C LEU A 6 -6.30 1.53 -8.51
N GLY A 7 -6.04 0.25 -8.25
CA GLY A 7 -7.06 -0.76 -7.99
C GLY A 7 -7.39 -0.98 -6.51
N LEU A 8 -6.73 -0.26 -5.60
CA LEU A 8 -6.96 -0.43 -4.17
C LEU A 8 -8.35 0.10 -3.78
N PRO A 9 -9.14 -0.65 -3.01
CA PRO A 9 -10.44 -0.21 -2.55
C PRO A 9 -10.28 0.99 -1.59
N LEU A 10 -11.30 1.85 -1.50
CA LEU A 10 -11.27 3.06 -0.65
C LEU A 10 -10.74 2.84 0.79
N PRO A 11 -11.10 1.74 1.49
CA PRO A 11 -10.56 1.46 2.81
C PRO A 11 -9.04 1.27 2.80
N ALA A 12 -8.51 0.51 1.83
CA ALA A 12 -7.08 0.26 1.69
C ALA A 12 -6.29 1.54 1.38
N LEU A 13 -6.89 2.51 0.68
CA LEU A 13 -6.28 3.83 0.47
C LEU A 13 -6.13 4.63 1.77
N LYS A 14 -7.10 4.48 2.68
CA LYS A 14 -7.04 5.09 4.00
C LYS A 14 -5.97 4.42 4.87
N ASP A 15 -5.98 3.10 4.91
CA ASP A 15 -4.95 2.31 5.62
C ASP A 15 -3.54 2.58 5.06
N LEU A 16 -3.41 2.73 3.73
CA LEU A 16 -2.14 3.11 3.09
C LEU A 16 -1.66 4.47 3.59
N SER A 17 -2.56 5.44 3.70
CA SER A 17 -2.19 6.80 4.11
C SER A 17 -1.68 6.84 5.56
N GLU A 18 -2.23 6.00 6.45
CA GLU A 18 -1.73 5.84 7.82
C GLU A 18 -0.39 5.09 7.82
N ALA A 19 -0.30 3.93 7.15
CA ALA A 19 0.92 3.13 7.11
C ALA A 19 2.09 3.80 6.38
N LEU A 20 1.81 4.67 5.40
CA LEU A 20 2.82 5.43 4.66
C LEU A 20 3.64 6.36 5.56
N LEU A 21 3.06 6.80 6.69
CA LEU A 21 3.75 7.61 7.68
C LEU A 21 4.78 6.79 8.48
N ASP A 22 4.57 5.47 8.60
CA ASP A 22 5.46 4.54 9.29
C ASP A 22 6.49 3.87 8.36
N PHE A 23 6.34 4.00 7.04
CA PHE A 23 7.27 3.39 6.09
C PHE A 23 8.63 4.09 6.14
N MET A 24 9.66 3.29 6.37
CA MET A 24 11.05 3.74 6.44
C MET A 24 11.77 3.49 5.11
N SER A 25 11.22 2.60 4.27
CA SER A 25 11.79 2.24 2.98
C SER A 25 10.74 1.83 1.96
N MET A 26 11.14 1.84 0.68
CA MET A 26 10.34 1.32 -0.43
C MET A 26 10.01 -0.19 -0.27
N ALA A 27 10.79 -0.91 0.54
CA ALA A 27 10.53 -2.31 0.89
C ALA A 27 9.25 -2.48 1.74
N ASP A 28 8.96 -1.53 2.63
CA ASP A 28 7.77 -1.57 3.49
C ASP A 28 6.50 -1.36 2.65
N LEU A 29 6.56 -0.43 1.68
CA LEU A 29 5.49 -0.20 0.72
C LEU A 29 5.23 -1.43 -0.16
N GLN A 30 6.28 -2.15 -0.58
CA GLN A 30 6.12 -3.39 -1.34
C GLN A 30 5.50 -4.50 -0.49
N ALA A 31 5.95 -4.68 0.76
CA ALA A 31 5.39 -5.66 1.68
C ALA A 31 3.90 -5.38 1.97
N TRP A 32 3.54 -4.11 2.13
CA TRP A 32 2.16 -3.68 2.32
C TRP A 32 1.29 -3.92 1.08
N LEU A 33 1.79 -3.61 -0.12
CA LEU A 33 1.06 -3.88 -1.37
C LEU A 33 0.84 -5.39 -1.61
N VAL A 34 1.79 -6.23 -1.22
CA VAL A 34 1.64 -7.70 -1.30
C VAL A 34 0.54 -8.19 -0.35
N GLN A 35 0.41 -7.62 0.85
CA GLN A 35 -0.65 -7.94 1.82
C GLN A 35 -2.05 -7.58 1.32
N GLN A 36 -2.19 -6.58 0.44
CA GLN A 36 -3.49 -6.14 -0.10
C GLN A 36 -3.97 -6.95 -1.31
N VAL A 37 -3.08 -7.69 -1.96
CA VAL A 37 -3.38 -8.48 -3.18
C VAL A 37 -3.40 -9.99 -2.89
N GLY A 38 -3.08 -10.40 -1.66
CA GLY A 38 -3.07 -11.78 -1.17
C GLY A 38 -4.40 -12.27 -0.60
#